data_AF-A0AB34IZ92-F1
#
_entry.id   AF-A0AB34IZ92-F1
#
_cell.length_a   1.000
_cell.length_b   1.000
_cell.length_c   1.000
_cell.angle_alpha   90.00
_cell.angle_beta   90.00
_cell.angle_gamma   90.00
#
_symmetry.space_group_name_H-M   'P 1'
#
loop_
_entity.id
_entity.type
_entity.pdbx_description
1 polymer ?
#
loop_
_entity_poly.entity_id
_entity_poly.type
_entity_poly.pdbx_seq_one_letter_code
_entity_poly.pdbx_strand_id
1 'polypeptide(L)'
;MLRSSAHPGAPRALERASLHKRMHRHQHAGVAWLFQAHLQGGGILGDEPGLGKTFQVVALVDALISASLVQRVLIVAPAEMVAMWAAEFKKFLPRGALELTVLQREVQTLDAQDHLRRLVDIEAPDHSI
;
A
#
# COMPACT_ATOMS: atom_id res chain seq x y z
N MET A 1 -7.49 -15.24 -25.17
CA MET A 1 -6.70 -14.29 -25.99
C MET A 1 -6.89 -12.88 -25.43
N LEU A 2 -6.06 -12.46 -24.46
CA LEU A 2 -6.12 -11.09 -23.92
C LEU A 2 -5.22 -10.20 -24.78
N ARG A 3 -5.84 -9.31 -25.57
CA ARG A 3 -5.12 -8.33 -26.40
C ARG A 3 -4.45 -7.32 -25.48
N SER A 4 -3.13 -7.39 -25.41
CA SER A 4 -2.28 -6.32 -24.92
C SER A 4 -2.47 -5.10 -25.83
N SER A 5 -3.31 -4.15 -25.40
CA SER A 5 -3.31 -2.80 -25.95
C SER A 5 -2.30 -1.99 -25.17
N ALA A 6 -1.04 -1.99 -25.62
CA ALA A 6 -0.10 -0.97 -25.22
C ALA A 6 -0.68 0.39 -25.64
N HIS A 7 -1.12 1.20 -24.66
CA HIS A 7 -1.72 2.51 -24.87
C HIS A 7 -0.66 3.61 -24.68
N PRO A 8 -0.59 4.65 -25.55
CA PRO A 8 0.64 5.44 -25.72
C PRO A 8 0.88 6.56 -24.68
N GLY A 9 0.08 6.64 -23.61
CA GLY A 9 0.05 7.82 -22.72
C GLY A 9 1.03 7.81 -21.54
N ALA A 10 1.48 6.64 -21.09
CA ALA A 10 2.36 6.49 -19.92
C ALA A 10 3.87 6.82 -20.10
N PRO A 11 4.50 6.81 -21.30
CA PRO A 11 5.98 6.72 -21.40
C PRO A 11 6.75 7.89 -20.75
N ARG A 12 6.33 9.14 -21.00
CA ARG A 12 7.17 10.30 -20.64
C ARG A 12 7.21 10.61 -19.14
N ALA A 13 6.10 10.40 -18.43
CA ALA A 13 6.06 10.60 -16.98
C ALA A 13 6.89 9.54 -16.26
N LEU A 14 6.81 8.28 -16.73
CA LEU A 14 7.57 7.17 -16.18
C LEU A 14 9.06 7.31 -16.43
N GLU A 15 9.47 7.78 -17.61
CA GLU A 15 10.90 8.02 -17.92
C GLU A 15 11.54 9.09 -17.04
N ARG A 16 10.75 10.07 -16.58
CA ARG A 16 11.20 11.16 -15.70
C ARG A 16 11.23 10.77 -14.23
N ALA A 17 10.51 9.70 -13.87
CA ALA A 17 10.45 9.20 -12.51
C ALA A 17 11.84 8.71 -12.05
N SER A 18 12.22 9.06 -10.82
CA SER A 18 13.51 8.70 -10.23
C SER A 18 13.73 7.18 -10.15
N LEU A 19 12.65 6.41 -10.08
CA LEU A 19 12.68 4.95 -9.97
C LEU A 19 12.74 4.22 -11.31
N HIS A 20 12.62 4.91 -12.44
CA HIS A 20 12.54 4.28 -13.76
C HIS A 20 13.68 3.29 -14.02
N LYS A 21 14.93 3.68 -13.73
CA LYS A 21 16.13 2.87 -13.98
C LYS A 21 16.30 1.68 -13.03
N ARG A 22 15.50 1.62 -11.95
CA ARG A 22 15.59 0.58 -10.91
C ARG A 22 14.59 -0.55 -11.11
N MET A 23 13.65 -0.39 -12.05
CA MET A 23 12.61 -1.37 -12.32
C MET A 23 13.12 -2.55 -13.15
N HIS A 24 12.62 -3.74 -12.84
CA HIS A 24 12.72 -4.89 -13.74
C HIS A 24 11.76 -4.74 -14.93
N ARG A 25 12.02 -5.46 -16.03
CA ARG A 25 11.21 -5.36 -17.27
C ARG A 25 9.71 -5.58 -17.03
N HIS A 26 9.32 -6.55 -16.19
CA HIS A 26 7.91 -6.81 -15.88
C HIS A 26 7.27 -5.67 -15.07
N GLN A 27 8.05 -5.02 -14.20
CA GLN A 27 7.58 -3.89 -13.39
C GLN A 27 7.33 -2.65 -14.25
N HIS A 28 8.12 -2.40 -15.29
CA HIS A 28 7.81 -1.33 -16.25
C HIS A 28 6.43 -1.49 -16.88
N ALA A 29 6.08 -2.71 -17.30
CA ALA A 29 4.77 -3.00 -17.88
C ALA A 29 3.65 -2.82 -16.85
N GLY A 30 3.82 -3.35 -15.63
CA GLY A 30 2.84 -3.21 -14.55
C GLY A 30 2.59 -1.76 -14.15
N VAL A 31 3.65 -0.96 -13.97
CA VAL A 31 3.53 0.46 -13.61
C VAL A 31 2.94 1.28 -14.76
N ALA A 32 3.32 1.02 -16.01
CA ALA A 32 2.70 1.67 -17.17
C ALA A 32 1.20 1.38 -17.27
N TRP A 33 0.81 0.14 -17.03
CA TRP A 33 -0.60 -0.24 -16.98
C TRP A 33 -1.32 0.46 -15.82
N LEU A 34 -0.75 0.47 -14.61
CA LEU A 34 -1.34 1.14 -13.45
C LEU A 34 -1.52 2.65 -13.65
N PHE A 35 -0.54 3.30 -14.29
CA PHE A 35 -0.63 4.72 -14.60
C PHE A 35 -1.82 5.01 -15.53
N GLN A 36 -2.03 4.19 -16.55
CA GLN A 36 -3.20 4.32 -17.43
C GLN A 36 -4.51 3.99 -16.70
N ALA A 37 -4.51 2.93 -15.87
CA ALA A 37 -5.66 2.55 -15.07
C ALA A 37 -6.08 3.69 -14.12
N HIS A 38 -5.12 4.38 -13.50
CA HIS A 38 -5.38 5.56 -12.66
C HIS A 38 -6.11 6.66 -13.44
N LEU A 39 -5.68 6.98 -14.66
CA LEU A 39 -6.34 7.96 -15.53
C LEU A 39 -7.76 7.54 -15.96
N GLN A 40 -8.09 6.25 -15.84
CA GLN A 40 -9.39 5.67 -16.22
C GLN A 40 -10.28 5.35 -15.02
N GLY A 41 -9.89 5.73 -13.80
CA GLY A 41 -10.69 5.54 -12.59
C GLY A 41 -10.23 4.41 -11.65
N GLY A 42 -9.14 3.71 -11.98
CA GLY A 42 -8.49 2.73 -11.10
C GLY A 42 -8.24 1.37 -11.76
N GLY A 43 -7.58 0.47 -11.03
CA GLY A 43 -7.28 -0.88 -11.48
C GLY A 43 -6.79 -1.79 -10.36
N ILE A 44 -6.83 -3.10 -10.60
CA ILE A 44 -6.37 -4.14 -9.66
C ILE A 44 -5.07 -4.75 -10.16
N LEU A 45 -4.00 -4.64 -9.38
CA LEU A 45 -2.73 -5.30 -9.67
C LEU A 45 -2.75 -6.74 -9.15
N GLY A 46 -2.99 -7.69 -10.05
CA GLY A 46 -3.13 -9.12 -9.75
C GLY A 46 -1.84 -9.95 -9.90
N ASP A 47 -0.66 -9.32 -9.94
CA ASP A 47 0.61 -10.03 -10.13
C ASP A 47 0.85 -11.09 -9.06
N GLU A 48 1.60 -12.13 -9.42
CA GLU A 48 2.00 -13.20 -8.50
C GLU A 48 2.71 -12.65 -7.23
N PRO A 49 2.54 -13.31 -6.07
CA PRO A 49 3.32 -12.99 -4.88
C PRO A 49 4.83 -13.01 -5.16
N GLY A 50 5.59 -12.05 -4.64
CA GLY A 50 7.04 -11.96 -4.85
C GLY A 50 7.49 -11.10 -6.04
N LEU A 51 6.60 -10.71 -6.97
CA LEU A 51 6.98 -9.87 -8.13
C LEU A 51 7.28 -8.39 -7.81
N GLY A 52 7.19 -8.01 -6.53
CA GLY A 52 7.46 -6.65 -6.06
C GLY A 52 6.32 -5.66 -6.29
N LYS A 53 5.07 -6.07 -6.03
CA LYS A 53 3.88 -5.20 -6.14
C LYS A 53 3.99 -3.92 -5.32
N THR A 54 4.55 -4.00 -4.11
CA THR A 54 4.81 -2.82 -3.27
C THR A 54 5.70 -1.82 -4.00
N PHE A 55 6.81 -2.29 -4.56
CA PHE A 55 7.72 -1.44 -5.33
C PHE A 55 7.06 -0.85 -6.58
N GLN A 56 6.21 -1.61 -7.29
CA GLN A 56 5.43 -1.07 -8.40
C GLN A 56 4.50 0.06 -7.97
N VAL A 57 3.86 -0.04 -6.80
CA VAL A 57 3.02 1.04 -6.25
C VAL A 57 3.87 2.26 -5.88
N VAL A 58 5.04 2.08 -5.28
CA VAL A 58 5.95 3.22 -5.00
C VAL A 58 6.41 3.89 -6.29
N ALA A 59 6.76 3.12 -7.32
CA ALA A 59 7.13 3.65 -8.64
C ALA A 59 5.98 4.38 -9.34
N LEU A 60 4.74 3.89 -9.20
CA LEU A 60 3.55 4.60 -9.67
C LEU A 60 3.42 5.96 -8.98
N VAL A 61 3.58 6.03 -7.65
CA VAL A 61 3.50 7.29 -6.91
C VAL A 61 4.59 8.27 -7.34
N ASP A 62 5.83 7.82 -7.50
CA ASP A 62 6.96 8.63 -8.00
C ASP A 62 6.65 9.24 -9.38
N ALA A 63 6.04 8.46 -10.27
CA ALA A 63 5.64 8.92 -11.59
C ALA A 63 4.48 9.92 -11.55
N LEU A 64 3.48 9.71 -10.69
CA LEU A 64 2.35 10.63 -10.51
C LEU A 64 2.81 11.98 -9.91
N ILE A 65 3.76 11.97 -8.96
CA ILE A 65 4.39 13.18 -8.42
C ILE A 65 5.15 13.91 -9.52
N SER A 66 5.98 13.20 -10.27
CA SER A 66 6.79 13.76 -11.36
C SER A 66 5.94 14.38 -12.48
N ALA A 67 4.71 13.88 -12.67
CA ALA A 67 3.73 14.42 -13.60
C ALA A 67 2.81 15.50 -12.98
N SER A 68 2.99 15.83 -11.69
CA SER A 68 2.11 16.74 -10.94
C SER A 68 0.62 16.32 -10.95
N LEU A 69 0.35 15.02 -10.99
CA LEU A 69 -1.00 14.45 -11.00
C LEU A 69 -1.52 14.09 -9.60
N VAL A 70 -0.65 14.08 -8.60
CA VAL A 70 -1.02 13.77 -7.21
C VAL A 70 -0.28 14.68 -6.23
N GLN A 71 -0.98 15.06 -5.16
CA GLN A 71 -0.41 15.80 -4.04
C GLN A 71 -0.52 15.04 -2.70
N ARG A 72 -1.46 14.09 -2.61
CA ARG A 72 -1.73 13.29 -1.42
C ARG A 72 -2.01 11.85 -1.83
N VAL A 73 -1.41 10.92 -1.11
CA VAL A 73 -1.57 9.47 -1.33
C VAL A 73 -1.93 8.82 0.00
N LEU A 74 -2.98 7.98 0.00
CA LEU A 74 -3.35 7.15 1.14
C LEU A 74 -3.06 5.70 0.78
N ILE A 75 -2.21 5.05 1.59
CA ILE A 75 -1.96 3.61 1.51
C ILE A 75 -2.64 2.96 2.71
N VAL A 76 -3.50 2.00 2.44
CA VAL A 76 -4.14 1.17 3.47
C VAL A 76 -3.59 -0.25 3.33
N ALA A 77 -3.07 -0.78 4.43
CA ALA A 77 -2.51 -2.13 4.52
C ALA A 77 -2.81 -2.73 5.90
N PRO A 78 -2.77 -4.06 6.06
CA PRO A 78 -2.74 -4.72 7.36
C PRO A 78 -1.69 -4.10 8.28
N ALA A 79 -1.98 -4.05 9.57
CA ALA A 79 -1.18 -3.32 10.56
C ALA A 79 0.29 -3.77 10.54
N GLU A 80 0.53 -5.06 10.37
CA GLU A 80 1.84 -5.70 10.35
C GLU A 80 2.67 -5.25 9.14
N MET A 81 2.02 -4.83 8.04
CA MET A 81 2.69 -4.41 6.82
C MET A 81 2.98 -2.91 6.78
N VAL A 82 2.31 -2.09 7.58
CA VAL A 82 2.45 -0.61 7.50
C VAL A 82 3.89 -0.15 7.71
N ALA A 83 4.63 -0.78 8.64
CA ALA A 83 6.05 -0.47 8.87
C ALA A 83 6.92 -0.77 7.64
N MET A 84 6.68 -1.90 6.96
CA MET A 84 7.36 -2.27 5.72
C MET A 84 7.03 -1.27 4.60
N TRP A 85 5.76 -0.90 4.44
CA TRP A 85 5.35 0.11 3.45
C TRP A 85 6.04 1.46 3.71
N ALA A 86 6.04 1.93 4.95
CA ALA A 86 6.73 3.17 5.32
C ALA A 86 8.24 3.11 5.02
N ALA A 87 8.89 1.97 5.28
CA ALA A 87 10.30 1.77 4.96
C ALA A 87 10.57 1.80 3.44
N GLU A 88 9.71 1.17 2.64
CA GLU A 88 9.82 1.16 1.17
C GLU A 88 9.67 2.58 0.60
N PHE A 89 8.68 3.35 1.05
CA PHE A 89 8.52 4.75 0.64
C PHE A 89 9.74 5.60 1.01
N LYS A 90 10.28 5.47 2.23
CA LYS A 90 11.50 6.18 2.66
C LYS A 90 12.75 5.76 1.88
N LYS A 91 12.84 4.49 1.49
CA LYS A 91 13.99 3.92 0.77
C LYS A 91 14.03 4.31 -0.70
N PHE A 92 12.86 4.37 -1.34
CA PHE A 92 12.77 4.48 -2.78
C PHE A 92 12.47 5.91 -3.25
N LEU A 93 11.65 6.68 -2.53
CA LEU A 93 11.39 8.06 -2.93
C LEU A 93 12.54 9.00 -2.53
N PRO A 94 12.84 10.03 -3.35
CA PRO A 94 13.75 11.10 -2.96
C PRO A 94 13.30 11.79 -1.66
N ARG A 95 14.28 12.22 -0.84
CA ARG A 95 13.97 13.01 0.35
C ARG A 95 13.24 14.30 -0.04
N GLY A 96 12.12 14.58 0.61
CA GLY A 96 11.29 15.76 0.32
C GLY A 96 10.30 15.58 -0.82
N ALA A 97 10.24 14.41 -1.48
CA ALA A 97 9.22 14.13 -2.50
C ALA A 97 7.80 14.09 -1.91
N LEU A 98 7.66 13.60 -0.67
CA LEU A 98 6.43 13.59 0.12
C LEU A 98 6.74 13.70 1.61
N GLU A 99 5.82 14.28 2.36
CA GLU A 99 5.74 14.11 3.81
C GLU A 99 5.04 12.78 4.11
N LEU A 100 5.70 11.92 4.91
CA LEU A 100 5.18 10.60 5.24
C LEU A 100 4.67 10.56 6.68
N THR A 101 3.36 10.41 6.84
CA THR A 101 2.70 10.19 8.13
C THR A 101 2.22 8.74 8.22
N VAL A 102 2.50 8.09 9.35
CA VAL A 102 2.08 6.70 9.61
C VAL A 102 1.04 6.71 10.72
N LEU A 103 -0.14 6.15 10.44
CA LEU A 103 -1.21 5.96 11.41
C LEU A 103 -1.40 4.46 11.63
N GLN A 104 -1.07 3.97 12.82
CA GLN A 104 -1.35 2.61 13.24
C GLN A 104 -2.03 2.68 14.61
N ARG A 105 -3.15 2.00 14.75
CA ARG A 105 -3.77 1.77 16.05
C ARG A 105 -3.24 0.45 16.58
N GLU A 106 -2.72 0.44 17.81
CA GLU A 106 -2.46 -0.80 18.52
C GLU A 106 -3.79 -1.55 18.68
N VAL A 107 -3.86 -2.74 18.08
CA VAL A 107 -4.94 -3.68 18.37
C VAL A 107 -4.61 -4.27 19.73
N GLN A 108 -5.29 -3.80 20.78
CA GLN A 108 -5.26 -4.46 22.07
C GLN A 108 -5.89 -5.84 21.89
N THR A 109 -5.08 -6.89 21.94
CA THR A 109 -5.60 -8.24 22.12
C THR A 109 -6.31 -8.25 23.48
N LEU A 110 -7.63 -8.39 23.48
CA LEU A 110 -8.32 -8.82 24.69
C LEU A 110 -7.72 -10.17 25.04
N ASP A 111 -6.98 -10.24 26.15
CA ASP A 111 -6.49 -11.51 26.66
C ASP A 111 -7.71 -12.41 26.87
N ALA A 112 -7.68 -13.61 26.26
CA ALA A 112 -8.72 -14.59 26.43
C ALA A 112 -8.91 -14.94 27.92
N GLN A 113 -7.85 -14.84 28.74
CA GLN A 113 -7.92 -15.02 30.18
C GLN A 113 -8.68 -13.88 30.88
N ASP A 114 -8.54 -12.64 30.42
CA ASP A 114 -9.31 -11.50 30.96
C ASP A 114 -10.80 -11.59 30.61
N HIS A 115 -11.12 -12.13 29.44
CA HIS A 115 -12.52 -12.39 29.06
C HIS A 115 -13.13 -13.53 29.88
N LEU A 116 -12.36 -14.60 30.14
CA LEU A 116 -12.81 -15.70 30.99
C LEU A 116 -13.03 -15.26 32.44
N ARG A 117 -12.12 -14.47 33.03
CA ARG A 117 -12.28 -13.95 34.41
C ARG A 117 -13.60 -13.20 34.58
N ARG A 118 -13.92 -12.31 33.64
CA ARG A 118 -15.18 -11.54 33.66
C ARG A 118 -16.45 -12.38 33.51
N LEU A 119 -16.36 -13.59 32.94
CA LEU A 119 -17.48 -14.51 32.84
C LEU A 119 -17.66 -15.35 34.11
N VAL A 120 -16.56 -15.70 34.80
CA VAL A 120 -16.58 -16.45 36.05
C VAL A 120 -17.04 -15.59 37.23
N ASP A 121 -16.75 -14.28 37.20
CA ASP A 121 -17.18 -13.32 38.24
C ASP A 121 -18.70 -13.00 38.21
N ILE A 122 -19.47 -13.54 37.26
CA ILE A 122 -20.92 -13.28 37.13
C ILE A 122 -21.79 -14.29 37.91
N GLU A 123 -21.23 -15.38 38.46
CA GLU A 123 -21.98 -16.36 39.24
C GLU A 123 -21.60 -16.39 40.72
N ALA A 124 -22.16 -15.45 41.48
CA ALA A 124 -22.60 -15.74 42.84
C ALA A 124 -23.80 -14.83 43.18
N PRO A 125 -25.05 -15.33 43.11
CA PRO A 125 -26.16 -14.63 43.73
C PRO A 125 -25.90 -14.63 45.24
N ASP A 126 -25.94 -13.46 45.85
CA ASP A 126 -25.91 -13.30 47.30
C ASP A 126 -27.14 -14.00 47.90
N HIS A 127 -26.95 -15.22 48.38
CA HIS A 127 -27.92 -15.94 49.18
C HIS A 127 -27.59 -15.73 50.66
N SER A 128 -27.82 -14.50 51.12
CA SER A 128 -27.89 -14.18 52.55
C SER A 128 -29.36 -13.99 52.94
N ILE A 129 -29.97 -15.03 53.53
CA ILE A 129 -31.08 -14.91 54.50
C ILE A 129 -30.46 -15.17 55.87
#